data_AF-A0AA36KW27-F1
#
_entry.id   AF-A0AA36KW27-F1
#
_cell.length_a   1.000
_cell.length_b   1.000
_cell.length_c   1.000
_cell.angle_alpha   90.00
_cell.angle_beta   90.00
_cell.angle_gamma   90.00
#
_symmetry.space_group_name_H-M   'P 1'
#
loop_
_entity.id
_entity.type
_entity.pdbx_description
1 polymer ?
#
loop_
_entity_poly.entity_id
_entity_poly.type
_entity_poly.pdbx_seq_one_letter_code
_entity_poly.pdbx_strand_id
1 'polypeptide(L)'
;MTILDYIATHPGCSGGEIAAALNTPTTAINAELRQLWRGGLVIRTNRSTGGRARKTGGQASYHVNPMPFGCSNPLTHMFNQLLKEART
;
A
#
# COMPACT_ATOMS: atom_id res chain seq x y z
N MET A 1 10.66 4.91 10.23
CA MET A 1 9.53 3.99 10.00
C MET A 1 8.94 4.32 8.65
N THR A 2 8.86 3.35 7.74
CA THR A 2 8.26 3.54 6.39
C THR A 2 6.73 3.38 6.44
N ILE A 3 6.03 3.73 5.35
CA ILE A 3 4.59 3.45 5.22
C ILE A 3 4.32 1.94 5.34
N LEU A 4 5.15 1.10 4.72
CA LEU A 4 5.00 -0.36 4.79
C LEU A 4 5.19 -0.89 6.21
N ASP A 5 6.21 -0.43 6.94
CA ASP A 5 6.45 -0.84 8.34
C ASP A 5 5.27 -0.48 9.25
N TYR A 6 4.69 0.71 9.01
CA TYR A 6 3.53 1.16 9.76
C TYR A 6 2.29 0.31 9.46
N ILE A 7 2.02 0.00 8.19
CA ILE A 7 0.89 -0.87 7.80
C ILE A 7 1.09 -2.30 8.35
N ALA A 8 2.32 -2.80 8.38
CA ALA A 8 2.62 -4.13 8.93
C ALA A 8 2.31 -4.23 10.43
N THR A 9 2.56 -3.15 11.18
CA THR A 9 2.28 -3.06 12.62
C THR A 9 0.85 -2.64 12.95
N HIS A 10 0.17 -1.96 12.03
CA HIS A 10 -1.19 -1.44 12.18
C HIS A 10 -2.07 -1.83 10.97
N PRO A 11 -2.39 -3.12 10.79
CA PRO A 11 -3.21 -3.58 9.66
C PRO A 11 -4.61 -2.94 9.69
N GLY A 12 -5.12 -2.58 8.52
CA GLY A 12 -6.44 -1.95 8.39
C GLY A 12 -6.44 -0.43 8.65
N CYS A 13 -5.27 0.17 8.88
CA CYS A 13 -5.15 1.61 9.07
C CYS A 13 -5.56 2.42 7.83
N SER A 14 -5.95 3.68 8.05
CA SER A 14 -6.28 4.64 6.99
C SER A 14 -5.11 5.55 6.63
N GLY A 15 -5.14 6.13 5.41
CA GLY A 15 -4.11 7.09 4.98
C GLY A 15 -3.95 8.30 5.91
N GLY A 16 -5.02 8.71 6.59
CA GLY A 16 -4.96 9.78 7.59
C GLY A 16 -4.24 9.36 8.87
N GLU A 17 -4.46 8.13 9.34
CA GLU A 17 -3.75 7.58 10.50
C GLU A 17 -2.24 7.43 10.20
N ILE A 18 -1.90 6.97 8.99
CA ILE A 18 -0.51 6.87 8.53
C ILE A 18 0.14 8.27 8.48
N ALA A 19 -0.55 9.25 7.91
CA ALA A 19 -0.07 10.64 7.82
C ALA A 19 0.20 11.25 9.20
N ALA A 20 -0.71 11.03 10.16
CA ALA A 20 -0.56 11.49 11.53
C ALA A 20 0.64 10.81 12.22
N ALA A 21 0.78 9.49 12.08
CA ALA A 21 1.86 8.74 12.73
C ALA A 21 3.25 9.06 12.17
N LEU A 22 3.34 9.33 10.86
CA LEU A 22 4.60 9.64 10.18
C LEU A 22 4.88 11.15 10.08
N ASN A 23 4.03 11.99 10.68
CA ASN A 23 4.10 13.46 10.59
C ASN A 23 4.32 13.96 9.15
N THR A 24 3.60 13.35 8.19
CA THR A 24 3.78 13.57 6.74
C THR A 24 2.46 14.02 6.13
N PRO A 25 2.45 14.97 5.18
CA PRO A 25 1.20 15.41 4.55
C PRO A 25 0.41 14.26 3.92
N THR A 26 -0.91 14.23 4.17
CA THR A 26 -1.80 13.19 3.66
C THR A 26 -1.76 13.06 2.13
N THR A 27 -1.48 14.15 1.41
CA THR A 27 -1.31 14.14 -0.05
C THR A 27 -0.10 13.34 -0.50
N ALA A 28 1.02 13.46 0.20
CA ALA A 28 2.24 12.69 -0.05
C ALA A 28 2.02 11.21 0.29
N ILE A 29 1.44 10.92 1.46
CA ILE A 29 1.05 9.57 1.87
C ILE A 29 0.12 8.92 0.83
N ASN A 30 -0.90 9.63 0.36
CA ASN A 30 -1.81 9.12 -0.66
C ASN A 30 -1.13 8.88 -2.02
N ALA A 31 -0.11 9.67 -2.38
CA ALA A 31 0.66 9.45 -3.59
C ALA A 31 1.48 8.16 -3.50
N GLU A 32 2.16 7.95 -2.38
CA GLU A 32 2.97 6.74 -2.14
C GLU A 32 2.09 5.49 -2.00
N LEU A 33 0.99 5.56 -1.24
CA LEU A 33 0.02 4.46 -1.13
C LEU A 33 -0.54 4.04 -2.48
N ARG A 34 -0.75 4.97 -3.42
CA ARG A 34 -1.16 4.63 -4.80
C ARG A 34 -0.07 3.85 -5.54
N GLN A 35 1.21 4.18 -5.34
CA GLN A 35 2.31 3.43 -5.95
C GLN A 35 2.43 2.04 -5.34
N LEU A 36 2.40 1.92 -4.02
CA LEU A 36 2.45 0.64 -3.30
C LEU A 36 1.29 -0.28 -3.68
N TRP A 37 0.08 0.28 -3.81
CA TRP A 37 -1.10 -0.47 -4.24
C TRP A 37 -0.99 -0.94 -5.70
N ARG A 38 -0.55 -0.05 -6.62
CA ARG A 38 -0.32 -0.41 -8.03
C ARG A 38 0.79 -1.43 -8.20
N GLY A 39 1.82 -1.35 -7.36
CA GLY A 39 2.93 -2.31 -7.31
C GLY A 39 2.57 -3.63 -6.61
N GLY A 40 1.35 -3.79 -6.11
CA GLY A 40 0.90 -5.01 -5.46
C GLY A 40 1.50 -5.24 -4.06
N LEU A 41 2.20 -4.28 -3.47
CA LEU A 41 2.80 -4.42 -2.14
C LEU A 41 1.77 -4.25 -1.01
N VAL A 42 0.68 -3.54 -1.28
CA VAL A 42 -0.37 -3.23 -0.31
C VAL A 42 -1.73 -3.52 -0.92
N ILE A 43 -2.61 -4.13 -0.13
CA ILE A 43 -4.01 -4.38 -0.45
C ILE A 43 -4.85 -3.21 0.08
N ARG A 44 -5.71 -2.65 -0.78
CA ARG A 44 -6.67 -1.61 -0.42
C ARG A 44 -8.06 -2.20 -0.30
N THR A 45 -8.67 -2.06 0.87
CA THR A 45 -10.08 -2.39 1.10
C THR A 45 -10.88 -1.11 1.33
N ASN A 46 -12.00 -0.96 0.65
CA ASN A 46 -12.90 0.16 0.95
C ASN A 46 -13.74 -0.22 2.18
N ARG A 47 -13.69 0.54 3.26
CA ARG A 47 -14.67 0.37 4.35
C ARG A 47 -16.04 0.82 3.84
N SER A 48 -16.98 -0.11 3.68
CA SER A 48 -18.39 0.25 3.49
C SER A 48 -18.96 0.62 4.84
N THR A 49 -19.07 1.92 5.14
CA THR A 49 -20.03 2.37 6.14
C THR A 49 -21.42 2.10 5.55
N GLY A 50 -22.17 1.16 6.13
CA GLY A 50 -23.47 0.72 5.62
C GLY A 50 -24.39 1.89 5.23
N GLY A 51 -25.12 1.72 4.13
CA GLY A 51 -26.10 2.69 3.62
C GLY A 51 -25.49 3.78 2.76
N ARG A 52 -25.66 3.66 1.44
CA ARG A 52 -25.23 4.60 0.38
C ARG A 52 -23.75 4.93 0.48
N ALA A 53 -22.92 4.21 -0.28
CA ALA A 53 -21.56 4.62 -0.62
C ALA A 53 -21.59 6.09 -1.05
N ARG A 54 -21.32 6.99 -0.09
CA ARG A 54 -21.42 8.42 -0.28
C ARG A 54 -20.41 8.73 -1.38
N LYS A 55 -20.76 9.64 -2.28
CA LYS A 55 -19.87 10.21 -3.31
C LYS A 55 -18.57 10.84 -2.75
N THR A 56 -18.38 10.77 -1.44
CA THR A 56 -17.17 11.09 -0.68
C THR A 56 -16.54 9.77 -0.25
N GLY A 57 -15.48 9.36 -0.95
CA GLY A 57 -14.88 8.02 -0.87
C GLY A 57 -14.83 7.45 0.55
N GLY A 58 -15.50 6.30 0.75
CA GLY A 58 -15.44 5.54 1.99
C GLY A 58 -13.98 5.35 2.41
N GLN A 59 -13.73 5.44 3.72
CA GLN A 59 -12.37 5.48 4.27
C GLN A 59 -11.62 4.19 3.88
N ALA A 60 -10.68 4.31 2.96
CA ALA A 60 -9.85 3.19 2.52
C ALA A 60 -8.99 2.70 3.70
N SER A 61 -8.92 1.39 3.86
CA SER A 61 -8.01 0.72 4.77
C SER A 61 -6.96 -0.08 4.00
N TYR A 62 -5.77 -0.18 4.57
CA TYR A 62 -4.60 -0.74 3.92
C TYR A 62 -4.02 -1.92 4.72
N HIS A 63 -3.56 -2.94 4.01
CA HIS A 63 -2.89 -4.12 4.55
C HIS A 63 -1.67 -4.46 3.71
N VAL A 64 -0.59 -4.97 4.32
CA VAL A 64 0.54 -5.51 3.55
C VAL A 64 0.04 -6.72 2.74
N ASN A 65 0.42 -6.81 1.47
CA ASN A 65 0.10 -7.97 0.67
C ASN A 65 1.02 -9.15 1.09
N PRO A 66 0.48 -10.27 1.58
CA PRO A 66 1.29 -11.45 1.90
C PRO A 66 1.87 -12.13 0.66
N MET A 67 1.32 -11.87 -0.53
CA MET A 67 1.76 -12.42 -1.81
C MET A 67 1.98 -11.30 -2.83
N PRO A 68 3.03 -10.47 -2.66
CA PRO A 68 3.29 -9.31 -3.53
C PRO A 68 3.57 -9.70 -4.99
N PHE A 69 4.00 -10.94 -5.24
CA PHE A 69 4.25 -11.49 -6.57
C PHE A 69 3.18 -12.49 -7.04
N GLY A 70 2.07 -12.63 -6.30
CA GLY A 70 1.04 -13.65 -6.58
C GLY A 70 1.61 -15.08 -6.54
N CYS A 71 1.21 -15.91 -7.51
CA CYS A 71 1.74 -17.27 -7.69
C CYS A 71 3.09 -17.32 -8.43
N SER A 72 3.63 -16.18 -8.86
CA SER A 72 4.91 -16.12 -9.56
C SER A 72 6.08 -16.35 -8.61
N ASN A 73 7.19 -16.90 -9.11
CA ASN A 73 8.36 -17.19 -8.30
C ASN A 73 9.05 -15.88 -7.83
N PRO A 74 9.14 -15.61 -6.51
CA PRO A 74 9.80 -14.42 -5.97
C PRO A 74 11.27 -14.27 -6.41
N LEU A 75 12.00 -15.38 -6.52
CA LEU A 75 13.40 -15.39 -6.93
C LEU A 75 13.56 -14.89 -8.37
N THR A 76 12.66 -15.29 -9.27
CA THR A 76 12.66 -14.84 -10.66
C THR A 76 12.41 -13.34 -10.75
N HIS A 77 11.51 -12.82 -9.93
CA HIS A 77 11.25 -11.38 -9.89
C HIS A 77 12.45 -10.58 -9.37
N MET A 78 13.07 -11.03 -8.27
CA MET A 78 14.29 -10.39 -7.73
C MET A 78 15.44 -10.45 -8.76
N PHE A 79 15.64 -11.60 -9.39
CA PHE A 79 16.65 -11.76 -10.44
C PHE A 79 16.43 -10.76 -11.59
N ASN A 80 15.21 -10.65 -12.11
CA ASN A 80 14.90 -9.74 -13.21
C ASN A 80 15.06 -8.26 -12.81
N GLN A 81 14.77 -7.91 -11.56
CA GLN A 81 14.99 -6.55 -11.06
C GLN A 81 16.49 -6.22 -11.01
N LEU A 82 17.30 -7.07 -10.39
CA LEU A 82 18.75 -6.89 -10.32
C LEU A 82 19.39 -6.84 -11.71
N LEU A 83 18.93 -7.70 -12.63
CA LEU A 83 19.36 -7.72 -14.02
C LEU A 83 19.05 -6.40 -14.74
N LYS A 84 17.94 -5.74 -14.40
CA LYS A 84 17.56 -4.44 -14.97
C LYS A 84 18.43 -3.30 -14.43
N GLU A 85 18.67 -3.29 -13.12
CA GLU A 85 19.53 -2.30 -12.46
C GLU A 85 20.99 -2.39 -12.93
N ALA A 86 21.49 -3.59 -13.22
CA ALA A 86 22.86 -3.78 -13.75
C ALA A 86 23.03 -3.37 -15.22
N ARG A 87 21.92 -3.19 -15.96
CA ARG A 87 21.93 -2.81 -17.39
C ARG A 87 21.78 -1.31 -17.62
N THR A 88 21.48 -0.55 -16.57
CA THR A 88 21.43 0.92 -16.55
C THR A 88 22.74 1.50 -16.07
#